data_AF-A0A7J2K7L5-F1
#
_entry.id   AF-A0A7J2K7L5-F1
#
_cell.length_a   1.000
_cell.length_b   1.000
_cell.length_c   1.000
_cell.angle_alpha   90.00
_cell.angle_beta   90.00
_cell.angle_gamma   90.00
#
_symmetry.space_group_name_H-M   'P 1'
#
loop_
_entity.id
_entity.type
_entity.pdbx_description
1 polymer ?
#
loop_
_entity_poly.entity_id
_entity_poly.type
_entity_poly.pdbx_seq_one_letter_code
_entity_poly.pdbx_strand_id
1 'polypeptide(L)' 'EDIYAEIGEIVAGLKNGRERSEEITVFSSTGLAIQDAVAANLAYRRAVEKNVGSCLKLVY' A
#
# COMPACT_ATOMS: atom_id res chain seq x y z
N GLU A 1 9.62 -24.03 -3.09
CA GLU A 1 9.71 -22.99 -2.04
C GLU A 1 10.63 -21.93 -2.61
N ASP A 2 10.05 -20.88 -3.21
CA ASP A 2 10.79 -19.93 -4.06
C ASP A 2 10.49 -18.47 -3.69
N ILE A 3 9.68 -18.24 -2.65
CA ILE A 3 9.35 -16.90 -2.16
C ILE A 3 10.32 -16.52 -1.06
N TYR A 4 11.13 -15.51 -1.32
CA TYR A 4 12.12 -15.00 -0.37
C TYR A 4 11.50 -14.20 0.79
N ALA A 5 10.57 -13.29 0.48
CA ALA A 5 9.96 -12.40 1.47
C ALA A 5 8.58 -11.91 1.03
N GLU A 6 7.75 -11.57 2.02
CA GLU A 6 6.61 -10.67 1.81
C GLU A 6 7.07 -9.21 1.80
N ILE A 7 6.35 -8.34 1.08
CA ILE A 7 6.71 -6.93 0.97
C ILE A 7 6.71 -6.21 2.33
N GLY A 8 5.84 -6.63 3.27
CA GLY A 8 5.79 -6.08 4.62
C GLY A 8 7.06 -6.35 5.43
N GLU A 9 7.69 -7.52 5.25
CA GLU A 9 8.95 -7.86 5.94
C GLU A 9 10.10 -6.96 5.48
N ILE A 10 10.15 -6.65 4.18
CA ILE A 10 11.16 -5.74 3.62
C ILE A 10 10.94 -4.31 4.10
N VAL A 11 9.69 -3.83 4.04
CA VAL A 11 9.34 -2.47 4.50
C VAL A 11 9.63 -2.28 6.00
N ALA A 12 9.41 -3.32 6.81
CA ALA A 12 9.70 -3.31 8.24
C ALA A 12 11.19 -3.48 8.57
N GLY A 13 12.06 -3.71 7.59
CA GLY A 13 13.49 -3.98 7.79
C GLY A 13 13.78 -5.34 8.44
N LEU A 14 12.81 -6.25 8.45
CA LEU A 14 12.97 -7.61 8.98
C LEU A 14 13.72 -8.52 8.00
N LYS A 15 13.63 -8.22 6.69
CA LYS A 15 14.43 -8.83 5.63
C LYS A 15 14.98 -7.75 4.71
N ASN A 16 16.14 -8.01 4.11
CA ASN A 16 16.75 -7.11 3.16
C ASN A 16 15.99 -7.14 1.83
N GLY A 17 16.05 -6.01 1.10
CA GLY A 17 15.60 -5.96 -0.29
C GLY A 17 16.67 -6.50 -1.23
N ARG A 18 16.83 -5.83 -2.37
CA ARG A 18 17.98 -6.04 -3.26
C ARG A 18 19.27 -5.64 -2.55
N GLU A 19 20.28 -6.53 -2.58
CA GLU A 19 21.56 -6.31 -1.91
C GLU A 19 22.71 -6.06 -2.89
N ARG A 20 22.61 -6.55 -4.14
CA ARG A 20 23.65 -6.40 -5.17
C ARG A 20 23.07 -5.99 -6.52
N SER A 21 23.90 -5.35 -7.35
CA SER A 21 23.50 -4.83 -8.67
C SER A 21 23.15 -5.94 -9.67
N GLU A 22 23.77 -7.11 -9.55
CA GLU A 22 23.65 -8.22 -10.50
C GLU A 22 22.41 -9.08 -10.24
N GLU A 23 21.74 -8.89 -9.11
CA GLU A 23 20.55 -9.67 -8.74
C GLU A 23 19.38 -9.36 -9.69
N ILE A 24 18.57 -10.37 -10.00
CA ILE A 24 17.28 -10.15 -10.65
C ILE A 24 16.21 -10.46 -9.61
N THR A 25 15.37 -9.48 -9.29
CA THR A 25 14.32 -9.59 -8.26
C THR A 25 12.95 -9.47 -8.91
N VAL A 26 12.03 -10.36 -8.55
CA VAL A 26 10.64 -10.32 -9.03
C VAL A 26 9.73 -10.03 -7.84
N PHE A 27 8.94 -8.97 -7.95
CA PHE A 27 7.82 -8.72 -7.06
C PHE A 27 6.53 -9.11 -7.78
N SER A 28 5.73 -9.94 -7.12
CA SER A 28 4.39 -10.31 -7.57
C SER A 28 3.39 -10.01 -6.46
N SER A 29 2.25 -9.44 -6.83
CA SER A 29 1.18 -9.08 -5.91
C SER A 29 -0.16 -9.26 -6.57
N THR A 30 -1.11 -9.85 -5.84
CA THR A 30 -2.53 -9.90 -6.21
C THR A 30 -3.32 -8.71 -5.68
N GLY A 31 -2.68 -7.82 -4.90
CA GLY A 31 -3.33 -6.75 -4.15
C GLY A 31 -3.84 -7.22 -2.77
N LEU A 32 -3.85 -6.29 -1.81
CA LEU A 32 -4.40 -6.50 -0.46
C LEU A 32 -5.36 -5.37 -0.11
N ALA A 33 -6.56 -5.69 0.38
CA ALA A 33 -7.60 -4.70 0.71
C ALA A 33 -7.14 -3.61 1.70
N ILE A 34 -6.16 -3.91 2.56
CA ILE A 34 -5.58 -2.93 3.49
C ILE A 34 -4.89 -1.78 2.75
N GLN A 35 -4.30 -2.05 1.58
CA GLN A 35 -3.63 -1.03 0.75
C GLN A 35 -4.68 -0.03 0.24
N ASP A 36 -5.83 -0.52 -0.22
CA ASP A 36 -6.94 0.31 -0.69
C ASP A 36 -7.54 1.14 0.44
N ALA A 37 -7.80 0.53 1.60
CA ALA A 37 -8.38 1.21 2.76
C ALA A 37 -7.49 2.37 3.25
N VAL A 38 -6.18 2.15 3.35
CA VAL A 38 -5.23 3.18 3.77
C VAL A 38 -5.11 4.29 2.73
N ALA A 39 -5.06 3.95 1.44
CA ALA A 39 -5.02 4.93 0.35
C ALA A 39 -6.30 5.80 0.33
N ALA A 40 -7.48 5.18 0.47
CA ALA A 40 -8.76 5.87 0.54
C ALA A 40 -8.84 6.81 1.74
N ASN A 41 -8.40 6.37 2.92
CA ASN A 41 -8.37 7.21 4.11
C ASN A 41 -7.43 8.42 3.94
N LEU A 42 -6.24 8.22 3.36
CA LEU A 42 -5.30 9.30 3.10
C LEU A 42 -5.87 10.32 2.11
N ALA A 43 -6.48 9.83 1.01
CA ALA A 43 -7.14 10.69 0.03
C ALA A 43 -8.30 11.47 0.64
N TYR A 44 -9.16 10.80 1.42
CA TYR A 44 -10.28 11.41 2.13
C TYR A 44 -9.82 12.51 3.08
N ARG A 45 -8.84 12.24 3.95
CA ARG A 45 -8.31 13.25 4.88
C ARG A 45 -7.79 14.48 4.17
N ARG A 46 -7.03 14.30 3.09
CA ARG A 46 -6.52 15.41 2.26
C ARG A 46 -7.64 16.18 1.58
N ALA A 47 -8.70 15.51 1.15
CA ALA A 47 -9.86 16.15 0.55
C ALA A 47 -10.59 17.03 1.57
N VAL A 48 -10.79 16.52 2.80
CA VAL A 48 -11.37 17.30 3.91
C VAL A 48 -10.52 18.53 4.25
N GLU A 49 -9.20 18.37 4.41
CA GLU A 49 -8.27 19.48 4.70
C GLU A 49 -8.29 20.57 3.63
N LYS A 50 -8.57 20.20 2.37
CA LYS A 50 -8.58 21.11 1.22
C LYS A 50 -9.98 21.58 0.81
N ASN A 51 -11.02 21.23 1.55
CA ASN A 51 -12.42 21.49 1.19
C ASN A 51 -12.78 20.98 -0.22
N VAL A 52 -12.33 19.78 -0.57
CA VAL A 52 -12.61 19.11 -1.84
C VAL A 52 -13.64 17.99 -1.63
N GLY A 53 -14.65 17.92 -2.51
CA GLY A 53 -15.68 16.88 -2.51
C GLY A 53 -17.07 17.41 -2.15
N SER A 54 -18.03 16.50 -2.02
CA SER A 54 -19.43 16.81 -1.71
C SER A 54 -19.93 15.92 -0.58
N CYS A 55 -20.57 16.52 0.43
CA CYS A 55 -21.24 15.77 1.49
C CYS A 55 -22.61 15.31 0.99
N LEU A 56 -22.87 14.00 1.07
CA LEU A 56 -24.13 13.40 0.68
C LEU A 56 -24.87 12.93 1.94
N LYS A 57 -26.18 13.21 2.00
CA LYS A 57 -27.04 12.69 3.06
C LYS A 57 -27.46 11.27 2.71
N LEU A 58 -27.22 10.32 3.61
CA LEU A 58 -27.77 8.97 3.47
C LEU A 58 -29.28 9.02 3.71
N VAL A 59 -30.04 8.46 2.77
CA VAL A 59 -31.50 8.27 2.88
C VAL A 59 -31.71 6.77 3.05
N TYR A 60 -32.36 6.39 4.15
CA TYR A 60 -32.75 5.02 4.45
C TYR A 60 -34.22 4.83 4.11
#